data_AF-A0A5R2MWS3-F1
#
_entry.id   AF-A0A5R2MWS3-F1
#
_cell.length_a   1.000
_cell.length_b   1.000
_cell.length_c   1.000
_cell.angle_alpha   90.00
_cell.angle_beta   90.00
_cell.angle_gamma   90.00
#
_symmetry.space_group_name_H-M   'P 1'
#
loop_
_entity.id
_entity.type
_entity.pdbx_description
1 polymer ?
#
loop_
_entity_poly.entity_id
_entity_poly.type
_entity_poly.pdbx_seq_one_letter_code
_entity_poly.pdbx_strand_id
1 'polypeptide(L)'
;QATGKRVMALFEGRDAAGKGGTIFVVRQYLNPRTARNVALTKPTPTELGQWYYQRYADHFPTSGEFVTFDRSWYNRAGVEPVMGFCTPEQHEKFLDETPHFERMIVNDGIRFF
;
A
#
# COMPACT_ATOMS: atom_id res chain seq x y z
N GLN A 1 -5.96 -3.10 -19.64
CA GLN A 1 -7.09 -4.03 -19.42
C GLN A 1 -7.00 -5.27 -20.30
N ALA A 2 -6.81 -5.17 -21.63
CA ALA A 2 -6.80 -6.33 -22.54
C ALA A 2 -5.83 -7.48 -22.17
N THR A 3 -4.71 -7.19 -21.50
CA THR A 3 -3.73 -8.20 -21.05
C THR A 3 -4.03 -8.79 -19.67
N GLY A 4 -5.05 -8.30 -18.96
CA GLY A 4 -5.33 -8.69 -17.56
C GLY A 4 -4.27 -8.28 -16.53
N LYS A 5 -3.18 -7.60 -16.95
CA LYS A 5 -2.08 -7.20 -16.06
C LYS A 5 -2.58 -6.36 -14.90
N ARG A 6 -2.04 -6.66 -13.72
CA ARG A 6 -2.37 -6.04 -12.43
C ARG A 6 -1.20 -5.18 -12.00
N VAL A 7 -1.48 -3.95 -11.58
CA VAL A 7 -0.45 -2.97 -11.22
C VAL A 7 -0.77 -2.37 -9.86
N MET A 8 0.26 -2.24 -9.03
CA MET A 8 0.22 -1.57 -7.74
C MET A 8 1.37 -0.57 -7.67
N ALA A 9 1.10 0.64 -7.17
CA ALA A 9 2.10 1.68 -6.96
C ALA A 9 1.95 2.27 -5.56
N LEU A 10 3.02 2.21 -4.75
CA LEU A 10 3.05 2.76 -3.41
C LEU A 10 3.67 4.16 -3.40
N PHE A 11 2.97 5.13 -2.84
CA PHE A 11 3.46 6.49 -2.70
C PHE A 11 3.80 6.75 -1.24
N GLU A 12 5.09 6.72 -0.95
CA GLU A 12 5.66 7.06 0.35
C GLU A 12 6.49 8.35 0.29
N GLY A 13 6.72 8.96 1.45
CA GLY A 13 7.51 10.18 1.56
C GLY A 13 7.01 11.11 2.66
N ARG A 14 7.79 12.17 2.88
CA ARG A 14 7.50 13.17 3.92
C ARG A 14 6.13 13.85 3.73
N ASP A 15 5.64 14.44 4.80
CA ASP A 15 4.46 15.30 4.72
C ASP A 15 4.73 16.47 3.79
N ALA A 16 3.70 16.86 3.02
CA ALA A 16 3.79 17.86 1.95
C ALA A 16 4.77 17.56 0.79
N ALA A 17 5.31 16.34 0.65
CA ALA A 17 6.22 15.97 -0.44
C ALA A 17 5.56 15.84 -1.83
N GLY A 18 4.24 16.04 -1.95
CA GLY A 18 3.53 16.02 -3.24
C GLY A 18 2.88 14.68 -3.63
N LYS A 19 2.84 13.67 -2.74
CA LYS A 19 2.26 12.34 -3.00
C LYS A 19 0.89 12.38 -3.68
N GLY A 20 -0.08 13.06 -3.06
CA GLY A 20 -1.45 13.15 -3.57
C GLY A 20 -1.54 13.86 -4.93
N GLY A 21 -0.69 14.87 -5.15
CA GLY A 21 -0.61 15.57 -6.45
C GLY A 21 -0.10 14.64 -7.55
N THR A 22 0.94 13.86 -7.28
CA THR A 22 1.45 12.86 -8.23
C THR A 22 0.41 11.79 -8.53
N ILE A 23 -0.28 11.26 -7.52
CA ILE A 23 -1.37 10.27 -7.70
C ILE A 23 -2.48 10.84 -8.57
N PHE A 24 -2.88 12.10 -8.34
CA PHE A 24 -3.87 12.78 -9.15
C PHE A 24 -3.44 12.84 -10.61
N VAL A 25 -2.21 13.32 -10.88
CA VAL A 25 -1.68 13.46 -12.24
C VAL A 25 -1.58 12.12 -12.95
N VAL A 26 -1.16 11.06 -12.26
CA VAL A 26 -1.09 9.69 -12.81
C VAL A 26 -2.47 9.16 -13.19
N ARG A 27 -3.49 9.45 -12.37
CA ARG A 27 -4.84 8.89 -12.54
C ARG A 27 -5.78 9.72 -13.40
N GLN A 28 -5.51 11.01 -13.63
CA GLN A 28 -6.46 11.96 -14.23
C GLN A 28 -7.00 11.55 -15.62
N TYR A 29 -6.23 10.77 -16.39
CA TYR A 29 -6.62 10.27 -17.71
C TYR A 29 -6.86 8.76 -17.76
N LEU A 30 -6.93 8.10 -16.61
CA LEU A 30 -7.22 6.66 -16.50
C LEU A 30 -8.70 6.41 -16.27
N ASN A 31 -9.18 5.24 -16.70
CA ASN A 31 -10.56 4.82 -16.46
C ASN A 31 -10.78 4.57 -14.95
N PRO A 32 -11.66 5.32 -14.26
CA PRO A 32 -11.84 5.22 -12.82
C PRO A 32 -12.43 3.87 -12.36
N ARG A 33 -13.04 3.10 -13.28
CA ARG A 33 -13.55 1.75 -12.97
C ARG A 33 -12.43 0.73 -12.75
N THR A 34 -11.22 1.01 -13.21
CA THR A 34 -10.06 0.11 -13.09
C THR A 34 -8.83 0.79 -12.50
N ALA A 35 -8.89 2.10 -12.25
CA ALA A 35 -7.80 2.86 -11.66
C ALA A 35 -8.29 3.54 -10.36
N ARG A 36 -7.94 2.97 -9.21
CA ARG A 36 -8.40 3.44 -7.89
C ARG A 36 -7.23 3.78 -6.96
N ASN A 37 -7.49 4.69 -6.04
CA ASN A 37 -6.55 5.06 -4.98
C ASN A 37 -7.01 4.53 -3.64
N VAL A 38 -6.08 4.00 -2.87
CA VAL A 38 -6.26 3.53 -1.50
C VAL A 38 -5.59 4.53 -0.59
N ALA A 39 -6.35 5.13 0.31
CA ALA A 39 -5.86 6.06 1.32
C ALA A 39 -6.51 5.67 2.66
N LEU A 40 -5.90 4.69 3.34
CA LEU A 40 -6.45 4.17 4.58
C LEU A 40 -6.30 5.16 5.72
N THR A 41 -7.33 5.25 6.56
CA THR A 41 -7.27 5.96 7.83
C THR A 41 -6.55 5.12 8.89
N LYS A 42 -6.39 5.68 10.09
CA LYS A 42 -5.86 4.95 11.25
C LYS A 42 -6.59 3.61 11.43
N PRO A 43 -5.88 2.53 11.80
CA PRO A 43 -6.51 1.23 12.00
C PRO A 43 -7.55 1.29 13.12
N THR A 44 -8.65 0.57 12.93
CA THR A 44 -9.68 0.30 13.93
C THR A 44 -9.14 -0.67 15.00
N PRO A 45 -9.81 -0.80 16.16
CA PRO A 45 -9.43 -1.79 17.17
C PRO A 45 -9.37 -3.22 16.62
N THR A 46 -10.28 -3.58 15.71
CA THR A 46 -10.27 -4.89 15.06
C THR A 46 -9.04 -5.04 14.15
N GLU A 47 -8.74 -4.05 13.30
CA GLU A 47 -7.55 -4.08 12.43
C GLU A 47 -6.23 -4.09 13.21
N LEU A 48 -6.20 -3.48 14.40
CA LEU A 48 -5.03 -3.55 15.30
C LEU A 48 -4.77 -4.96 15.83
N GLY A 49 -5.81 -5.78 15.98
CA GLY A 49 -5.72 -7.19 16.38
C GLY A 49 -5.50 -8.15 15.21
N GLN A 50 -5.59 -7.68 13.97
CA GLN A 50 -5.36 -8.48 12.77
C GLN A 50 -3.88 -8.57 12.43
N TRP A 51 -3.57 -9.46 11.48
CA TRP A 51 -2.28 -9.42 10.82
C TRP A 51 -2.10 -8.08 10.09
N TYR A 52 -0.93 -7.44 10.25
CA TYR A 52 -0.72 -6.04 9.83
C TYR A 52 -1.03 -5.79 8.35
N TYR A 53 -0.68 -6.72 7.47
CA TYR A 53 -0.87 -6.58 6.03
C TYR A 53 -2.31 -6.87 5.58
N GLN A 54 -3.15 -7.48 6.43
CA GLN A 54 -4.49 -7.95 6.08
C GLN A 54 -5.36 -6.82 5.51
N ARG A 55 -5.42 -5.67 6.19
CA ARG A 55 -6.20 -4.51 5.74
C ARG A 55 -5.73 -3.94 4.39
N TYR A 56 -4.46 -4.13 4.03
CA TYR A 56 -3.92 -3.67 2.75
C TYR A 56 -4.19 -4.69 1.65
N ALA A 57 -4.10 -5.99 1.96
CA ALA A 57 -4.36 -7.08 1.04
C ALA A 57 -5.80 -7.06 0.49
N ASP A 58 -6.77 -6.63 1.31
CA ASP A 58 -8.17 -6.43 0.90
C ASP A 58 -8.34 -5.43 -0.26
N HIS A 59 -7.31 -4.61 -0.52
CA HIS A 59 -7.32 -3.61 -1.57
C HIS A 59 -6.44 -3.96 -2.78
N PHE A 60 -5.93 -5.18 -2.88
CA PHE A 60 -5.08 -5.59 -4.00
C PHE A 60 -5.81 -5.57 -5.34
N PRO A 61 -5.09 -5.38 -6.46
CA PRO A 61 -5.69 -5.32 -7.78
C PRO A 61 -6.24 -6.68 -8.22
N THR A 62 -7.44 -6.68 -8.81
CA THR A 62 -7.91 -7.77 -9.66
C THR A 62 -7.55 -7.53 -11.12
N SER A 63 -7.91 -8.46 -12.01
CA SER A 63 -7.54 -8.46 -13.43
C SER A 63 -7.73 -7.09 -14.11
N GLY A 64 -6.64 -6.55 -14.65
CA GLY A 64 -6.64 -5.27 -15.36
C GLY A 64 -6.71 -4.01 -14.50
N GLU A 65 -6.68 -4.13 -13.17
CA GLU A 65 -6.68 -2.98 -12.26
C GLU A 65 -5.28 -2.35 -12.10
N PHE A 66 -5.29 -1.03 -11.92
CA PHE A 66 -4.20 -0.21 -11.41
C PHE A 66 -4.63 0.33 -10.04
N VAL A 67 -3.91 -0.03 -8.99
CA VAL A 67 -4.15 0.47 -7.62
C VAL A 67 -2.99 1.34 -7.16
N THR A 68 -3.26 2.59 -6.81
CA THR A 68 -2.31 3.46 -6.12
C THR A 68 -2.57 3.42 -4.62
N PHE A 69 -1.52 3.48 -3.81
CA PHE A 69 -1.60 3.61 -2.36
C PHE A 69 -1.03 4.97 -1.95
N ASP A 70 -1.85 5.85 -1.38
CA ASP A 70 -1.40 7.08 -0.69
C ASP A 70 -1.07 6.73 0.76
N ARG A 71 0.22 6.49 1.01
CA ARG A 71 0.73 5.66 2.11
C ARG A 71 0.30 4.21 2.01
N SER A 72 1.06 3.34 2.67
CA SER A 72 0.96 1.90 2.57
C SER A 72 1.35 1.22 3.89
N TRP A 73 1.63 -0.08 3.85
CA TRP A 73 2.22 -0.80 4.97
C TRP A 73 3.56 -0.19 5.44
N TYR A 74 4.25 0.60 4.61
CA TYR A 74 5.43 1.36 5.04
C TYR A 74 5.17 2.44 6.09
N ASN A 75 3.91 2.70 6.48
CA ASN A 75 3.60 3.43 7.71
C ASN A 75 4.38 2.87 8.92
N ARG A 76 4.53 1.54 9.01
CA ARG A 76 5.30 0.88 10.07
C ARG A 76 6.81 1.03 9.97
N ALA A 77 7.36 1.40 8.81
CA ALA A 77 8.76 1.79 8.68
C ALA A 77 9.02 3.29 8.92
N GLY A 78 7.96 4.10 9.01
CA GLY A 78 8.09 5.56 9.07
C GLY A 78 7.39 6.15 10.29
N VAL A 79 6.11 6.49 10.13
CA VAL A 79 5.37 7.28 11.13
C VAL A 79 5.08 6.49 12.41
N GLU A 80 4.78 5.19 12.32
CA GLU A 80 4.40 4.40 13.50
C GLU A 80 5.51 4.33 14.56
N PRO A 81 6.78 3.96 14.24
CA PRO A 81 7.83 3.91 15.25
C PRO A 81 8.20 5.29 15.80
N VAL A 82 8.17 6.34 14.96
CA VAL A 82 8.48 7.72 15.38
C VAL A 82 7.45 8.27 16.36
N MET A 83 6.17 7.94 16.15
CA MET A 83 5.06 8.43 16.98
C MET A 83 4.65 7.47 18.10
N GLY A 84 5.29 6.29 18.20
CA GLY A 84 4.96 5.27 19.20
C GLY A 84 3.64 4.54 18.93
N PHE A 85 3.22 4.41 17.66
CA PHE A 85 2.01 3.66 17.27
C PHE A 85 2.25 2.17 17.04
N CYS A 86 3.51 1.73 17.05
CA CYS A 86 3.90 0.33 17.08
C CYS A 86 4.98 0.10 18.13
N THR A 87 5.12 -1.13 18.61
CA THR A 87 6.25 -1.51 19.48
C THR A 87 7.54 -1.65 18.67
N PRO A 88 8.73 -1.56 19.29
CA PRO A 88 9.99 -1.84 18.62
C PRO A 88 10.01 -3.21 17.94
N GLU A 89 9.45 -4.24 18.60
CA GLU A 89 9.38 -5.60 18.07
C GLU A 89 8.46 -5.69 16.84
N GLN A 90 7.36 -4.94 16.82
CA GLN A 90 6.48 -4.85 15.65
C GLN A 90 7.18 -4.18 14.46
N HIS A 91 7.98 -3.16 14.72
CA HIS A 91 8.76 -2.46 13.70
C HIS A 91 9.86 -3.38 13.11
N GLU A 92 10.64 -4.05 13.96
CA GLU A 92 11.66 -5.00 13.51
C GLU A 92 11.05 -6.16 12.71
N LYS A 93 9.97 -6.74 13.23
CA LYS A 93 9.21 -7.78 12.53
C LYS A 93 8.71 -7.31 11.17
N PHE A 94 8.24 -6.07 11.07
CA PHE A 94 7.81 -5.49 9.80
C PHE A 94 8.97 -5.39 8.79
N LEU A 95 10.15 -4.93 9.23
CA LEU A 95 11.31 -4.80 8.34
C LEU A 95 11.80 -6.17 7.82
N ASP A 96 11.67 -7.22 8.63
CA ASP A 96 11.99 -8.59 8.24
C ASP A 96 10.93 -9.20 7.31
N GLU A 97 9.64 -9.05 7.62
CA GLU A 97 8.55 -9.69 6.87
C GLU A 97 8.20 -8.99 5.55
N THR A 98 8.36 -7.67 5.45
CA THR A 98 7.90 -6.89 4.27
C THR A 98 8.50 -7.39 2.95
N PRO A 99 9.82 -7.65 2.85
CA PRO A 99 10.40 -8.18 1.61
C PRO A 99 9.81 -9.54 1.20
N HIS A 100 9.43 -10.38 2.17
CA HIS A 100 8.79 -11.67 1.90
C HIS A 100 7.36 -11.48 1.40
N PHE A 101 6.60 -10.57 2.03
CA PHE A 101 5.25 -10.21 1.60
C PHE A 101 5.24 -9.66 0.16
N GLU A 102 6.14 -8.73 -0.16
CA GLU A 102 6.25 -8.15 -1.51
C GLU A 102 6.71 -9.17 -2.56
N ARG A 103 7.56 -10.13 -2.16
CA ARG A 103 7.91 -11.24 -3.04
C ARG A 103 6.70 -12.08 -3.41
N MET A 104 5.76 -12.31 -2.49
CA MET A 104 4.51 -13.03 -2.81
C MET A 104 3.67 -12.26 -3.84
N ILE A 105 3.57 -10.93 -3.70
CA ILE A 105 2.86 -10.04 -4.63
C ILE A 105 3.46 -10.14 -6.05
N VAL A 106 4.79 -10.04 -6.15
CA VAL A 106 5.48 -10.10 -7.45
C VAL A 106 5.40 -11.50 -8.06
N ASN A 107 5.51 -12.56 -7.24
CA ASN A 107 5.39 -13.94 -7.70
C ASN A 107 3.99 -14.26 -8.25
N ASP A 108 2.94 -13.65 -7.69
CA ASP A 108 1.58 -13.72 -8.22
C ASP A 108 1.44 -12.99 -9.57
N GLY A 109 2.43 -12.20 -9.98
CA GLY A 109 2.46 -11.51 -11.27
C GLY A 109 1.89 -10.09 -11.23
N ILE A 110 1.68 -9.53 -10.03
CA ILE A 110 1.35 -8.12 -9.84
C ILE A 110 2.63 -7.30 -10.07
N ARG A 111 2.55 -6.29 -10.94
CA ARG A 111 3.64 -5.32 -11.10
C ARG A 111 3.59 -4.33 -9.95
N PHE A 112 4.65 -4.31 -9.16
CA PHE A 112 4.78 -3.56 -7.91
C PHE A 112 5.84 -2.46 -8.07
N PHE A 113 5.49 -1.22 -7.76
CA PHE A 113 6.34 -0.02 -7.88
C PHE A 113 6.27 0.84 -6.62
#